data_AF-A0A1F6SP94-F1
#
_entry.id   AF-A0A1F6SP94-F1
#
_cell.length_a   1.000
_cell.length_b   1.000
_cell.length_c   1.000
_cell.angle_alpha   90.00
_cell.angle_beta   90.00
_cell.angle_gamma   90.00
#
_symmetry.space_group_name_H-M   'P 1'
#
loop_
_entity.id
_entity.type
_entity.pdbx_description
1 polymer ?
#
loop_
_entity_poly.entity_id
_entity_poly.type
_entity_poly.pdbx_seq_one_letter_code
_entity_poly.pdbx_strand_id
1 'polypeptide(L)'
;MRIAVYRNIVSCIENKMQQQNEKEKVHSKMLRAGNKVYFFDVKKTSKGSNYLTIAESYTDKDGKKVSNRLLIFKEHFADFGNSLLEMKEYFQ
;
A
#
# COMPACT_ATOMS: atom_id res chain seq x y z
N MET A 1 0.41 -3.10 28.53
CA MET A 1 1.51 -3.67 27.72
C MET A 1 1.24 -3.68 26.19
N ARG A 2 0.02 -3.92 25.69
CA ARG A 2 -0.29 -3.97 24.23
C ARG A 2 -0.14 -2.66 23.44
N ILE A 3 -0.37 -1.49 24.07
CA ILE A 3 -0.34 -0.18 23.37
C ILE A 3 1.09 0.23 22.95
N ALA A 4 2.10 -0.06 23.79
CA ALA A 4 3.49 0.27 23.50
C ALA A 4 4.07 -0.57 22.34
N VAL A 5 3.64 -1.83 22.23
CA VAL A 5 3.99 -2.72 21.11
C VAL A 5 3.35 -2.22 19.82
N TYR A 6 2.09 -1.76 19.87
CA TYR A 6 1.40 -1.19 18.71
C TYR A 6 2.11 0.06 18.19
N ARG A 7 2.49 1.01 19.07
CA ARG A 7 3.27 2.21 18.70
C ARG A 7 4.63 1.87 18.07
N ASN A 8 5.37 0.89 18.62
CA ASN A 8 6.65 0.47 18.07
C ASN A 8 6.54 -0.24 16.72
N ILE A 9 5.48 -1.02 16.49
CA ILE A 9 5.23 -1.66 15.19
C ILE A 9 4.73 -0.64 14.16
N VAL A 10 4.00 0.41 14.57
CA VAL A 10 3.67 1.55 13.69
C VAL A 10 4.95 2.26 13.23
N SER A 11 5.80 2.71 14.17
CA SER A 11 7.00 3.47 13.82
C SER A 11 8.01 2.66 13.00
N CYS A 12 8.22 1.38 13.30
CA CYS A 12 9.13 0.53 12.52
C CYS A 12 8.66 0.30 11.07
N ILE A 13 7.35 0.30 10.81
CA ILE A 13 6.83 0.14 9.44
C ILE A 13 6.87 1.47 8.70
N GLU A 14 6.56 2.59 9.37
CA GLU A 14 6.73 3.94 8.82
C GLU A 14 8.21 4.20 8.44
N ASN A 15 9.16 3.82 9.30
CA ASN A 15 10.60 3.91 9.01
C ASN A 15 11.03 3.02 7.82
N LYS A 16 10.43 1.85 7.63
CA LYS A 16 10.68 1.01 6.45
C LYS A 16 10.07 1.59 5.16
N MET A 17 8.97 2.33 5.26
CA MET A 17 8.38 3.05 4.11
C MET A 17 9.23 4.22 3.64
N GLN A 18 10.08 4.79 4.51
CA GLN A 18 11.03 5.87 4.17
C GLN A 18 12.26 5.35 3.42
N GLN A 19 12.73 4.13 3.69
CA GLN A 19 13.96 3.61 3.06
C GLN A 19 13.82 3.19 1.58
N GLN A 20 12.59 3.08 1.04
CA GLN A 20 12.37 2.79 -0.39
C GLN A 20 12.22 4.09 -1.21
N ASN A 21 13.36 4.63 -1.69
CA ASN A 21 13.48 5.75 -2.65
C ASN A 21 12.45 6.88 -2.46
N GLU A 22 12.66 7.71 -1.44
CA GLU A 22 11.86 8.93 -1.19
C GLU A 22 11.80 9.89 -2.39
N LYS A 23 12.81 9.86 -3.26
CA LYS A 23 12.99 10.83 -4.36
C LYS A 23 11.89 10.82 -5.42
N GLU A 24 11.04 9.78 -5.47
CA GLU A 24 9.99 9.65 -6.51
C GLU A 24 8.57 9.51 -5.92
N LYS A 25 8.43 9.61 -4.60
CA LYS A 25 7.18 9.32 -3.87
C LYS A 25 6.35 10.59 -3.67
N VAL A 26 5.19 10.66 -4.33
CA VAL A 26 4.31 11.85 -4.35
C VAL A 26 3.33 11.82 -3.16
N HIS A 27 2.73 10.66 -2.90
CA HIS A 27 1.78 10.50 -1.80
C HIS A 27 1.75 9.05 -1.35
N SER A 28 1.48 8.79 -0.07
CA SER A 28 1.33 7.42 0.42
C SER A 28 0.40 7.27 1.59
N LYS A 29 -0.26 6.11 1.64
CA LYS A 29 -1.23 5.75 2.67
C LYS A 29 -1.04 4.29 3.09
N MET A 30 -1.11 4.05 4.39
CA MET A 30 -1.16 2.70 4.96
C MET A 30 -2.57 2.40 5.47
N LEU A 31 -3.03 1.17 5.28
CA LEU A 31 -4.23 0.64 5.91
C LEU A 31 -3.92 -0.70 6.57
N ARG A 32 -4.12 -0.81 7.88
CA ARG A 32 -3.97 -2.07 8.63
C ARG A 32 -5.35 -2.71 8.82
N ALA A 33 -5.47 -3.97 8.44
CA ALA A 33 -6.69 -4.77 8.59
C ALA A 33 -6.31 -6.15 9.16
N GLY A 34 -6.30 -6.28 10.48
CA GLY A 34 -5.90 -7.52 11.15
C GLY A 34 -4.45 -7.91 10.88
N ASN A 35 -4.23 -9.08 10.27
CA ASN A 35 -2.90 -9.60 9.90
C ASN A 35 -2.40 -9.10 8.53
N LYS A 36 -3.20 -8.29 7.83
CA LYS A 36 -2.87 -7.71 6.53
C LYS A 36 -2.58 -6.22 6.67
N VAL A 37 -1.61 -5.75 5.91
CA VAL A 37 -1.27 -4.34 5.78
C VAL A 37 -1.26 -3.99 4.30
N TYR A 38 -2.08 -3.02 3.93
CA TYR A 38 -2.14 -2.47 2.59
C TYR A 38 -1.34 -1.17 2.53
N PHE A 39 -0.61 -1.00 1.44
CA PHE A 39 0.24 0.13 1.13
C PHE A 39 -0.24 0.70 -0.20
N PHE A 40 -0.56 1.99 -0.22
CA PHE A 40 -0.96 2.72 -1.42
C PHE A 40 0.08 3.81 -1.65
N ASP A 41 0.89 3.69 -2.69
CA ASP A 41 1.96 4.63 -3.01
C ASP A 41 1.74 5.25 -4.39
N VAL A 42 1.53 6.56 -4.46
CA VAL A 42 1.58 7.32 -5.70
C VAL A 42 3.01 7.77 -5.95
N LYS A 43 3.57 7.37 -7.08
CA LYS A 43 4.95 7.66 -7.48
C LYS A 43 5.00 8.30 -8.85
N LYS A 44 6.12 8.94 -9.18
CA LYS A 44 6.36 9.60 -10.47
C LYS A 44 7.43 8.83 -11.24
N THR A 45 7.19 8.57 -12.52
CA THR A 45 8.21 7.99 -13.41
C THR A 45 9.29 9.02 -13.72
N SER A 46 10.43 8.58 -14.24
CA SER A 46 11.48 9.47 -14.74
C SER A 46 10.99 10.46 -15.81
N LYS A 47 9.98 10.08 -16.61
CA LYS A 47 9.34 10.95 -17.62
C LYS A 47 8.31 11.92 -17.03
N GLY A 48 8.05 11.83 -15.73
CA GLY A 48 7.15 12.72 -15.01
C GLY A 48 5.69 12.28 -14.95
N SER A 49 5.34 11.10 -15.46
CA SER A 49 3.98 10.55 -15.34
C SER A 49 3.79 9.86 -14.00
N ASN A 50 2.61 10.00 -13.39
CA ASN A 50 2.31 9.33 -12.13
C ASN A 50 1.93 7.85 -12.36
N TYR A 51 2.15 7.02 -11.36
CA TYR A 51 1.63 5.66 -11.27
C TYR A 51 1.31 5.30 -9.82
N LEU A 52 0.36 4.39 -9.63
CA LEU A 52 -0.02 3.88 -8.31
C LEU A 52 0.59 2.49 -8.11
N THR A 53 1.25 2.30 -6.97
CA THR A 53 1.57 0.97 -6.45
C THR A 53 0.61 0.65 -5.32
N ILE A 54 -0.08 -0.48 -5.43
CA ILE A 54 -0.81 -1.07 -4.30
C ILE A 54 -0.06 -2.32 -3.89
N ALA A 55 0.31 -2.42 -2.61
CA ALA A 55 0.90 -3.63 -2.07
C ALA A 55 0.13 -4.13 -0.85
N GLU A 56 -0.08 -5.43 -0.78
CA GLU A 56 -0.59 -6.13 0.39
C GLU A 56 0.58 -6.89 1.01
N SER A 57 0.80 -6.74 2.31
CA SER A 57 1.71 -7.58 3.08
C SER A 57 0.96 -8.30 4.19
N TYR A 58 1.22 -9.60 4.34
CA TYR A 58 0.64 -10.39 5.42
C TYR A 58 1.63 -11.44 5.92
N THR A 59 1.41 -11.91 7.14
CA THR A 59 2.13 -13.05 7.70
C THR A 59 1.31 -14.31 7.47
N ASP A 60 1.90 -15.29 6.82
CA ASP A 60 1.27 -16.60 6.60
C ASP A 60 1.28 -17.46 7.88
N LYS A 61 0.74 -18.69 7.78
CA LYS A 61 0.61 -19.60 8.94
C LYS A 61 1.97 -20.05 9.50
N ASP A 62 3.02 -20.01 8.67
CA ASP A 62 4.37 -20.41 9.04
C ASP A 62 5.19 -19.23 9.60
N GLY A 63 4.56 -18.05 9.75
CA GLY A 63 5.20 -16.84 10.26
C GLY A 63 6.00 -16.08 9.19
N LYS A 64 5.98 -16.52 7.93
CA LYS A 64 6.70 -15.87 6.83
C LYS A 64 5.89 -14.67 6.31
N LYS A 65 6.61 -13.59 5.98
CA LYS A 65 6.01 -12.41 5.36
C LYS A 65 5.85 -12.63 3.86
N VAL A 66 4.61 -12.55 3.41
CA VAL A 66 4.22 -12.59 1.99
C VAL A 66 3.83 -11.18 1.58
N SER A 67 4.17 -10.79 0.34
CA SER A 67 3.81 -9.49 -0.22
C SER A 67 3.29 -9.64 -1.64
N ASN A 68 2.09 -9.14 -1.89
CA ASN A 68 1.47 -9.03 -3.21
C ASN A 68 1.58 -7.58 -3.68
N ARG A 69 1.87 -7.35 -4.96
CA ARG A 69 2.05 -6.00 -5.51
C ARG A 69 1.35 -5.84 -6.85
N LEU A 70 0.64 -4.73 -7.01
CA LEU A 70 0.01 -4.28 -8.24
C LEU A 70 0.56 -2.91 -8.61
N LEU A 71 0.88 -2.69 -9.89
CA LEU A 71 1.27 -1.41 -10.45
C LEU A 71 0.22 -0.98 -11.47
N ILE A 72 -0.21 0.28 -11.37
CA ILE A 72 -1.23 0.85 -12.23
C ILE A 72 -0.70 2.17 -12.77
N PHE A 73 -0.52 2.24 -14.08
CA PHE A 73 -0.10 3.47 -14.74
C PHE A 73 -1.28 4.44 -14.90
N LYS A 74 -0.98 5.74 -14.98
CA LYS A 74 -1.98 6.82 -15.00
C LYS A 74 -3.06 6.61 -16.06
N GLU A 75 -2.68 6.13 -17.24
CA GLU A 75 -3.58 5.87 -18.38
C GLU A 75 -4.68 4.85 -18.09
N HIS A 76 -4.45 3.92 -17.15
CA HIS A 76 -5.41 2.87 -16.79
C HIS A 76 -6.16 3.19 -15.48
N PHE A 77 -5.78 4.27 -14.79
CA PHE A 77 -6.26 4.51 -13.44
C PHE A 77 -7.74 4.87 -13.39
N ALA A 78 -8.25 5.59 -14.40
CA ALA A 78 -9.66 5.97 -14.47
C ALA A 78 -10.56 4.72 -14.55
N ASP A 79 -10.29 3.83 -15.51
CA ASP A 79 -11.06 2.60 -15.69
C ASP A 79 -10.93 1.68 -14.48
N PHE A 80 -9.72 1.51 -13.95
CA PHE A 80 -9.49 0.73 -12.73
C PHE A 80 -10.28 1.28 -11.53
N GLY A 81 -10.27 2.61 -11.35
CA GLY A 81 -10.97 3.27 -10.25
C GLY A 81 -12.49 3.13 -10.35
N ASN A 82 -13.05 3.26 -11.56
CA ASN A 82 -14.47 3.05 -11.82
C ASN A 82 -14.87 1.60 -11.52
N SER A 83 -14.13 0.62 -12.05
CA SER A 83 -14.39 -0.79 -11.76
C SER A 83 -14.30 -1.10 -10.26
N LEU A 84 -13.32 -0.53 -9.55
CA LEU A 84 -13.20 -0.72 -8.10
C LEU A 84 -14.39 -0.11 -7.34
N LEU A 85 -14.89 1.05 -7.77
CA LEU A 85 -16.07 1.69 -7.20
C LEU A 85 -17.33 0.86 -7.45
N GLU A 86 -17.51 0.34 -8.66
CA GLU A 86 -18.61 -0.58 -8.99
C GLU A 86 -18.56 -1.85 -8.12
N MET A 87 -17.37 -2.44 -7.93
CA MET A 87 -17.22 -3.63 -7.10
C MET A 87 -17.51 -3.34 -5.61
N LYS A 88 -17.27 -2.11 -5.14
CA LYS A 88 -17.55 -1.72 -3.76
C LYS A 88 -19.03 -1.86 -3.41
N GLU A 89 -19.94 -1.66 -4.36
CA GLU A 89 -21.39 -1.73 -4.12
C GLU A 89 -21.87 -3.13 -3.70
N TYR A 90 -21.07 -4.19 -3.91
CA TYR A 90 -21.38 -5.55 -3.47
C TYR A 90 -21.02 -5.85 -2.00
N PHE A 91 -20.33 -4.93 -1.31
CA PHE A 91 -19.82 -5.14 0.06
C PHE A 91 -20.61 -4.35 1.14
N GLN A 92 -21.90 -4.07 0.91
CA GLN A 92 -22.78 -3.33 1.84
C GLN A 92 -23.00 -4.05 3.18
#